data_AF-A0A1F9H0X0-F1
#
_entry.id   AF-A0A1F9H0X0-F1
#
_cell.length_a   1.000
_cell.length_b   1.000
_cell.length_c   1.000
_cell.angle_alpha   90.00
_cell.angle_beta   90.00
_cell.angle_gamma   90.00
#
_symmetry.space_group_name_H-M   'P 1'
#
loop_
_entity.id
_entity.type
_entity.pdbx_description
1 polymer ?
#
loop_
_entity_poly.entity_id
_entity_poly.type
_entity_poly.pdbx_seq_one_letter_code
_entity_poly.pdbx_strand_id
1 'polypeptide(L)'
;MIEEITTPVPINPLRPDLKNRKRRSLMIALGLPVITLLVIWMTTEKSSAPLKTVNTQKVENEQPFDPDILPQEIQAYFNGALDIAEAHCLNSFYKDPFSKEAKDSVDVAKNIHEIKVTTERFLDLFSKHEVRNGANQFKTLRALDASLRKQFNVPFIGGWAEQIIRWESQIEMFAERAYLEGYALVRTSPKEALEKYRLAIFLSNEKSRIKKKAQDAIRNLGLGVD
;
A
#
# COMPACT_ATOMS: atom_id res chain seq x y z
N MET A 1 9.96 -42.26 46.10
CA MET A 1 10.47 -41.30 47.10
C MET A 1 11.28 -40.29 46.29
N ILE A 2 10.67 -39.16 45.93
CA ILE A 2 11.27 -38.15 45.03
C ILE A 2 11.54 -36.95 45.92
N GLU A 3 12.82 -36.60 46.06
CA GLU A 3 13.27 -35.41 46.79
C GLU A 3 13.03 -34.17 45.92
N GLU A 4 12.24 -33.25 46.46
CA GLU A 4 11.91 -31.96 45.88
C GLU A 4 12.93 -30.93 46.40
N ILE A 5 13.90 -30.54 45.56
CA ILE A 5 14.88 -29.50 45.90
C ILE A 5 14.26 -28.14 45.58
N THR A 6 13.60 -27.53 46.58
CA THR A 6 13.22 -26.12 46.55
C THR A 6 14.33 -25.25 47.11
N THR A 7 14.98 -24.45 46.27
CA THR A 7 15.81 -23.32 46.72
C THR A 7 14.95 -22.04 46.78
N PRO A 8 14.96 -21.27 47.89
CA PRO A 8 14.24 -20.01 47.96
C PRO A 8 15.01 -18.90 47.24
N VAL A 9 14.34 -18.20 46.32
CA VAL A 9 14.80 -16.95 45.70
C VAL A 9 14.68 -15.81 46.71
N PRO A 10 15.76 -15.09 47.08
CA PRO A 10 15.63 -13.90 47.90
C PRO A 10 15.10 -12.73 47.05
N ILE A 11 13.85 -12.34 47.30
CA ILE A 11 13.26 -11.09 46.81
C ILE A 11 13.87 -9.95 47.62
N ASN A 12 14.84 -9.24 47.05
CA ASN A 12 15.29 -7.95 47.57
C ASN A 12 14.37 -6.86 47.01
N PRO A 13 13.55 -6.15 47.82
CA PRO A 13 12.83 -4.99 47.33
C PRO A 13 13.80 -3.83 47.11
N LEU A 14 14.17 -3.56 45.85
CA LEU A 14 14.84 -2.31 45.48
C LEU A 14 13.90 -1.14 45.83
N ARG A 15 14.23 -0.44 46.93
CA ARG A 15 13.64 0.88 47.22
C ARG A 15 13.95 1.81 46.05
N PRO A 16 12.95 2.45 45.41
CA PRO A 16 13.22 3.42 44.37
C PRO A 16 13.81 4.70 44.99
N ASP A 17 15.01 5.05 44.57
CA ASP A 17 15.71 6.27 44.93
C ASP A 17 14.95 7.50 44.36
N LEU A 18 14.09 8.08 45.21
CA LEU A 18 13.25 9.25 44.92
C LEU A 18 14.05 10.51 44.57
N LYS A 19 15.36 10.55 44.86
CA LYS A 19 16.20 11.72 44.63
C LYS A 19 16.53 11.92 43.15
N ASN A 20 16.50 10.85 42.34
CA ASN A 20 16.85 10.88 40.93
C ASN A 20 15.68 11.09 39.95
N ARG A 21 14.41 11.00 40.42
CA ARG A 21 13.23 11.31 39.58
C ARG A 21 13.09 12.81 39.29
N LYS A 22 13.38 13.67 40.28
CA LYS A 22 13.24 15.13 40.12
C LYS A 22 14.26 15.73 39.13
N ARG A 23 15.49 15.22 39.12
CA ARG A 23 16.54 15.70 38.19
C ARG A 23 16.28 15.30 36.73
N ARG A 24 15.74 14.10 36.49
CA ARG A 24 15.35 13.64 35.14
C ARG A 24 14.15 14.43 34.59
N SER A 25 13.17 14.76 35.44
CA SER A 25 12.02 15.58 35.03
C SER A 25 12.42 17.02 34.70
N LEU A 26 13.37 17.62 35.44
CA LEU A 26 13.84 18.98 35.18
C LEU A 26 14.62 19.09 33.85
N MET A 27 15.44 18.07 33.51
CA MET A 27 16.17 18.02 32.23
C MET A 27 15.22 17.95 31.02
N ILE A 28 14.10 17.22 31.14
CA ILE A 28 13.08 17.13 30.09
C ILE A 28 12.30 18.45 29.96
N ALA A 29 11.99 19.10 31.08
CA ALA A 29 11.24 20.36 31.10
C ALA A 29 12.00 21.54 30.48
N LEU A 30 13.34 21.55 30.55
CA LEU A 30 14.16 22.60 29.93
C LEU A 30 14.55 22.29 28.48
N GLY A 31 14.63 21.00 28.09
CA GLY A 31 15.00 20.60 26.72
C GLY A 31 13.88 20.77 25.68
N LEU A 32 12.63 20.51 26.06
CA LEU A 32 11.47 20.63 25.17
C LEU A 32 11.24 22.04 24.59
N PRO A 33 11.28 23.13 25.39
CA PRO A 33 10.97 24.47 24.87
C PRO A 33 12.03 25.01 23.89
N VAL A 34 13.30 24.61 24.03
CA VAL A 34 14.38 25.03 23.12
C VAL A 34 14.20 24.41 21.73
N ILE A 35 13.81 23.13 21.67
CA ILE A 35 13.55 22.43 20.38
C ILE A 35 12.35 23.04 19.68
N THR A 36 11.28 23.36 20.40
CA THR A 36 10.10 23.99 19.81
C THR A 36 10.41 25.38 19.25
N LEU A 37 11.25 26.17 19.93
CA LEU A 37 11.60 27.52 19.48
C LEU A 37 12.47 27.50 18.22
N LEU A 38 13.33 26.48 18.08
CA LEU A 38 14.17 26.26 16.90
C LEU A 38 13.37 25.82 15.66
N VAL A 39 12.33 25.00 15.86
CA VAL A 39 11.37 24.64 14.79
C VAL A 39 10.57 25.84 14.34
N ILE A 40 10.08 26.67 15.26
CA ILE A 40 9.33 27.89 14.93
C ILE A 40 10.22 28.85 14.14
N TRP A 41 11.46 29.08 14.58
CA TRP A 41 12.41 29.96 13.90
C TRP A 41 12.73 29.48 12.47
N MET A 42 12.94 28.18 12.24
CA MET A 42 13.11 27.62 10.89
C MET A 42 11.87 27.77 10.00
N THR A 43 10.66 27.82 10.58
CA THR A 43 9.42 27.98 9.80
C THR A 43 9.04 29.45 9.54
N THR A 44 9.60 30.40 10.29
CA THR A 44 9.20 31.82 10.19
C THR A 44 10.08 32.67 9.28
N GLU A 45 11.25 32.20 8.84
CA GLU A 45 12.06 32.90 7.82
C GLU A 45 11.69 32.48 6.40
N LYS A 46 10.52 32.91 5.94
CA LYS A 46 10.25 33.08 4.50
C LYS A 46 9.37 34.30 4.26
N SER A 47 9.90 35.45 4.64
CA SER A 47 9.42 36.74 4.13
C SER A 47 9.92 36.94 2.69
N SER A 48 8.96 36.95 1.77
CA SER A 48 8.82 37.90 0.65
C SER A 48 10.07 38.30 -0.17
N ALA A 49 10.10 37.84 -1.42
CA ALA A 49 10.77 38.50 -2.54
C ALA A 49 10.03 38.13 -3.86
N PRO A 50 10.05 38.96 -4.91
CA PRO A 50 8.84 39.57 -5.47
C PRO A 50 8.23 38.85 -6.67
N LEU A 51 6.96 39.20 -6.95
CA LEU A 51 6.18 38.80 -8.12
C LEU A 51 6.97 39.01 -9.43
N LYS A 52 7.27 37.91 -10.12
CA LYS A 52 7.42 37.90 -11.57
C LYS A 52 6.08 37.53 -12.18
N THR A 53 5.42 38.54 -12.75
CA THR A 53 4.30 38.40 -13.68
C THR A 53 4.78 37.78 -15.01
N VAL A 54 3.89 37.02 -15.65
CA VAL A 54 3.89 36.58 -17.07
C VAL A 54 4.82 35.38 -17.37
N ASN A 55 4.36 34.18 -17.75
CA ASN A 55 3.26 33.79 -18.64
C ASN A 55 2.34 32.73 -18.02
N THR A 56 1.08 33.08 -17.75
CA THR A 56 -0.03 32.12 -17.66
C THR A 56 -0.31 31.62 -19.08
N GLN A 57 0.41 30.60 -19.52
CA GLN A 57 -0.15 29.69 -20.51
C GLN A 57 -1.38 29.07 -19.85
N LYS A 58 -2.54 29.24 -20.49
CA LYS A 58 -3.84 28.66 -20.13
C LYS A 58 -3.66 27.33 -19.40
N VAL A 59 -3.88 27.35 -18.09
CA VAL A 59 -4.44 26.19 -17.41
C VAL A 59 -5.82 26.08 -18.03
N GLU A 60 -5.94 25.19 -19.01
CA GLU A 60 -7.21 24.63 -19.44
C GLU A 60 -7.96 24.31 -18.16
N ASN A 61 -9.11 24.97 -17.95
CA ASN A 61 -9.98 24.67 -16.82
C ASN A 61 -10.32 23.18 -16.92
N GLU A 62 -9.56 22.33 -16.24
CA GLU A 62 -9.94 20.96 -15.97
C GLU A 62 -11.22 21.07 -15.15
N GLN A 63 -12.34 20.96 -15.85
CA GLN A 63 -13.65 20.86 -15.25
C GLN A 63 -13.56 19.75 -14.18
N PRO A 64 -13.99 20.01 -12.94
CA PRO A 64 -13.90 19.01 -11.89
C PRO A 64 -14.62 17.74 -12.35
N PHE A 65 -13.95 16.60 -12.21
CA PHE A 65 -14.49 15.31 -12.59
C PHE A 65 -15.76 15.04 -11.78
N ASP A 66 -16.91 15.04 -12.45
CA ASP A 66 -18.21 14.79 -11.85
C ASP A 66 -18.67 13.35 -12.17
N PRO A 67 -18.61 12.43 -11.18
CA PRO A 67 -18.96 11.03 -11.40
C PRO A 67 -20.46 10.81 -11.69
N ASP A 68 -21.34 11.78 -11.37
CA ASP A 68 -22.79 11.64 -11.52
C ASP A 68 -23.27 11.90 -12.96
N ILE A 69 -22.42 12.47 -13.81
CA ILE A 69 -22.69 12.75 -15.22
C ILE A 69 -22.22 11.59 -16.12
N LEU A 70 -21.53 10.60 -15.55
CA LEU A 70 -20.98 9.47 -16.30
C LEU A 70 -22.08 8.49 -16.73
N PRO A 71 -21.88 7.77 -17.85
CA PRO A 71 -22.68 6.60 -18.20
C PRO A 71 -22.79 5.60 -17.04
N GLN A 72 -23.95 4.94 -16.93
CA GLN A 72 -24.29 4.09 -15.78
C GLN A 72 -23.26 2.96 -15.54
N GLU A 73 -22.74 2.37 -16.61
CA GLU A 73 -21.70 1.34 -16.54
C GLU A 73 -20.40 1.87 -15.93
N ILE A 74 -20.01 3.10 -16.29
CA ILE A 74 -18.80 3.75 -15.77
C ILE A 74 -19.03 4.13 -14.31
N GLN A 75 -20.19 4.67 -13.96
CA GLN A 75 -20.55 5.02 -12.59
C GLN A 75 -20.56 3.77 -11.67
N ALA A 76 -21.14 2.67 -12.14
CA ALA A 76 -21.14 1.40 -11.40
C ALA A 76 -19.72 0.85 -11.20
N TYR A 77 -18.88 0.91 -12.23
CA TYR A 77 -17.46 0.55 -12.13
C TYR A 77 -16.73 1.39 -11.08
N PHE A 78 -16.94 2.71 -11.10
CA PHE A 78 -16.37 3.65 -10.13
C PHE A 78 -16.73 3.32 -8.69
N ASN A 79 -18.00 2.98 -8.46
CA ASN A 79 -18.52 2.63 -7.15
C ASN A 79 -18.09 1.22 -6.68
N GLY A 80 -17.37 0.46 -7.52
CA GLY A 80 -16.96 -0.91 -7.21
C GLY A 80 -18.07 -1.95 -7.40
N ALA A 81 -19.20 -1.57 -7.99
CA ALA A 81 -20.30 -2.47 -8.31
C ALA A 81 -20.06 -3.14 -9.68
N LEU A 82 -19.03 -4.00 -9.75
CA LEU A 82 -18.57 -4.61 -11.00
C LEU A 82 -19.65 -5.46 -11.70
N ASP A 83 -20.49 -6.16 -10.93
CA ASP A 83 -21.62 -6.93 -11.48
C ASP A 83 -22.63 -6.04 -12.20
N ILE A 84 -22.93 -4.89 -11.60
CA ILE A 84 -23.86 -3.90 -12.15
C ILE A 84 -23.25 -3.27 -13.41
N ALA A 85 -21.96 -2.92 -13.36
CA ALA A 85 -21.23 -2.38 -14.50
C ALA A 85 -21.25 -3.34 -15.71
N GLU A 86 -20.93 -4.62 -15.49
CA GLU A 86 -20.96 -5.65 -16.52
C GLU A 86 -22.37 -5.80 -17.13
N ALA A 87 -23.40 -5.84 -16.27
CA ALA A 87 -24.79 -5.96 -16.72
C ALA A 87 -25.23 -4.77 -17.58
N HIS A 88 -24.83 -3.53 -17.23
CA HIS A 88 -25.12 -2.36 -18.06
C HIS A 88 -24.46 -2.43 -19.43
N CYS A 89 -23.19 -2.85 -19.50
CA CYS A 89 -22.49 -3.03 -20.77
C CYS A 89 -23.17 -4.09 -21.66
N LEU A 90 -23.58 -5.22 -21.08
CA LEU A 90 -24.28 -6.29 -21.82
C LEU A 90 -25.69 -5.87 -22.25
N ASN A 91 -26.40 -5.09 -21.44
CA ASN A 91 -27.73 -4.56 -21.79
C ASN A 91 -27.68 -3.65 -23.01
N SER A 92 -26.63 -2.85 -23.17
CA SER A 92 -26.41 -2.05 -24.39
C SER A 92 -26.29 -2.94 -25.63
N PHE A 93 -25.62 -4.09 -25.51
CA PHE A 93 -25.51 -5.06 -26.59
C PHE A 93 -26.85 -5.73 -26.93
N TYR A 94 -27.63 -6.15 -25.93
CA TYR A 94 -28.93 -6.79 -26.18
C TYR A 94 -29.96 -5.86 -26.85
N LYS A 95 -29.82 -4.54 -26.69
CA LYS A 95 -30.69 -3.55 -27.33
C LYS A 95 -30.39 -3.36 -28.81
N ASP A 96 -29.12 -3.32 -29.20
CA ASP A 96 -28.71 -3.17 -30.61
C ASP A 96 -27.38 -3.88 -30.91
N PRO A 97 -27.41 -5.21 -31.16
CA PRO A 97 -26.21 -6.05 -31.28
C PRO A 97 -25.28 -5.69 -32.44
N PHE A 98 -25.79 -5.01 -33.47
CA PHE A 98 -25.05 -4.73 -34.70
C PHE A 98 -24.41 -3.35 -34.70
N SER A 99 -24.78 -2.48 -33.77
CA SER A 99 -24.16 -1.17 -33.59
C SER A 99 -22.68 -1.30 -33.20
N LYS A 100 -21.88 -0.30 -33.59
CA LYS A 100 -20.48 -0.22 -33.18
C LYS A 100 -20.36 -0.05 -31.66
N GLU A 101 -21.24 0.77 -31.07
CA GLU A 101 -21.32 1.03 -29.64
C GLU A 101 -21.60 -0.24 -28.83
N ALA A 102 -22.46 -1.13 -29.32
CA ALA A 102 -22.72 -2.42 -28.69
C ALA A 102 -21.50 -3.35 -28.72
N LYS A 103 -20.75 -3.37 -29.84
CA LYS A 103 -19.52 -4.17 -29.93
C LYS A 103 -18.46 -3.65 -28.96
N ASP A 104 -18.27 -2.33 -28.91
CA ASP A 104 -17.36 -1.68 -27.96
C ASP A 104 -17.79 -1.96 -26.51
N SER A 105 -19.11 -2.00 -26.23
CA SER A 105 -19.66 -2.34 -24.91
C SER A 105 -19.41 -3.79 -24.50
N VAL A 106 -19.41 -4.74 -25.45
CA VAL A 106 -19.06 -6.14 -25.16
C VAL A 106 -17.59 -6.29 -24.79
N ASP A 107 -16.70 -5.58 -25.48
CA ASP A 107 -15.28 -5.60 -25.15
C ASP A 107 -15.03 -5.03 -23.74
N VAL A 108 -15.74 -3.96 -23.38
CA VAL A 108 -15.75 -3.42 -22.01
C VAL A 108 -16.29 -4.45 -21.01
N ALA A 109 -17.43 -5.08 -21.29
CA ALA A 109 -18.02 -6.09 -20.41
C ALA A 109 -17.05 -7.26 -20.17
N LYS A 110 -16.36 -7.71 -21.21
CA LYS A 110 -15.35 -8.76 -21.13
C LYS A 110 -14.18 -8.36 -20.23
N ASN A 111 -13.70 -7.12 -20.33
CA ASN A 111 -12.63 -6.60 -19.47
C ASN A 111 -13.10 -6.52 -17.99
N ILE A 112 -14.33 -6.07 -17.74
CA ILE A 112 -14.92 -6.05 -16.39
C ILE A 112 -15.04 -7.47 -15.83
N HIS A 113 -15.49 -8.42 -16.65
CA HIS A 113 -15.57 -9.82 -16.27
C HIS A 113 -14.20 -10.40 -15.89
N GLU A 114 -13.17 -10.10 -16.68
CA GLU A 114 -11.80 -10.54 -16.39
C GLU A 114 -11.27 -9.93 -15.08
N ILE A 115 -11.59 -8.66 -14.80
CA ILE A 115 -11.30 -8.01 -13.51
C ILE A 115 -11.96 -8.76 -12.36
N LYS A 116 -13.24 -9.12 -12.47
CA LYS A 116 -13.97 -9.88 -11.44
C LYS A 116 -13.33 -11.23 -11.17
N VAL A 117 -13.13 -12.04 -12.22
CA VAL A 117 -12.51 -13.37 -12.10
C VAL A 117 -11.10 -13.29 -11.52
N THR A 118 -10.31 -12.30 -11.95
CA THR A 118 -8.95 -12.08 -11.42
C THR A 118 -8.99 -11.67 -9.95
N THR A 119 -9.97 -10.85 -9.55
CA THR A 119 -10.17 -10.43 -8.16
C THR A 119 -10.49 -11.63 -7.27
N GLU A 120 -11.44 -12.48 -7.68
CA GLU A 120 -11.80 -13.69 -6.94
C GLU A 120 -10.60 -14.62 -6.77
N ARG A 121 -9.85 -14.87 -7.85
CA ARG A 121 -8.62 -15.69 -7.81
C ARG A 121 -7.56 -15.08 -6.90
N PHE A 122 -7.34 -13.78 -6.98
CA PHE A 122 -6.42 -13.05 -6.11
C PHE A 122 -6.79 -13.26 -4.64
N LEU A 123 -8.06 -13.03 -4.27
CA LEU A 123 -8.52 -13.16 -2.89
C LEU A 123 -8.41 -14.61 -2.38
N ASP A 124 -8.79 -15.59 -3.21
CA ASP A 124 -8.65 -17.01 -2.88
C ASP A 124 -7.20 -17.40 -2.59
N LEU A 125 -6.26 -16.99 -3.46
CA LEU A 125 -4.83 -17.27 -3.29
C LEU A 125 -4.25 -16.64 -2.01
N PHE A 126 -4.65 -15.41 -1.68
CA PHE A 126 -4.25 -14.78 -0.41
C PHE A 126 -4.85 -15.47 0.81
N SER A 127 -6.10 -15.94 0.73
CA SER A 127 -6.74 -16.70 1.80
C SER A 127 -6.04 -18.04 2.07
N LYS A 128 -5.49 -18.66 1.02
CA LYS A 128 -4.70 -19.91 1.08
C LYS A 128 -3.23 -19.69 1.44
N HIS A 129 -2.82 -18.46 1.76
CA HIS A 129 -1.44 -18.07 2.02
C HIS A 129 -0.47 -18.30 0.84
N GLU A 130 -0.97 -18.40 -0.39
CA GLU A 130 -0.16 -18.44 -1.60
C GLU A 130 0.27 -17.03 -2.04
N VAL A 131 0.96 -16.32 -1.14
CA VAL A 131 1.20 -14.86 -1.23
C VAL A 131 1.85 -14.45 -2.56
N ARG A 132 2.81 -15.24 -3.07
CA ARG A 132 3.49 -14.94 -4.34
C ARG A 132 2.55 -15.05 -5.54
N ASN A 133 1.75 -16.11 -5.60
CA ASN A 133 0.78 -16.33 -6.67
C ASN A 133 -0.33 -15.28 -6.61
N GLY A 134 -0.84 -14.99 -5.41
CA GLY A 134 -1.81 -13.92 -5.19
C GLY A 134 -1.27 -12.57 -5.67
N ALA A 135 -0.04 -12.21 -5.31
CA ALA A 135 0.56 -10.93 -5.73
C ALA A 135 0.78 -10.83 -7.25
N ASN A 136 1.02 -11.95 -7.93
CA ASN A 136 1.01 -11.98 -9.40
C ASN A 136 -0.38 -11.67 -9.95
N GLN A 137 -1.43 -12.31 -9.43
CA GLN A 137 -2.81 -12.02 -9.85
C GLN A 137 -3.18 -10.56 -9.56
N PHE A 138 -2.72 -10.00 -8.44
CA PHE A 138 -2.93 -8.59 -8.13
C PHE A 138 -2.24 -7.64 -9.12
N LYS A 139 -1.03 -7.97 -9.59
CA LYS A 139 -0.36 -7.21 -10.65
C LYS A 139 -1.15 -7.26 -11.97
N THR A 140 -1.71 -8.41 -12.32
CA THR A 140 -2.61 -8.56 -13.48
C THR A 140 -3.87 -7.72 -13.31
N LEU A 141 -4.52 -7.79 -12.14
CA LEU A 141 -5.69 -6.98 -11.80
C LEU A 141 -5.44 -5.49 -11.99
N ARG A 142 -4.28 -5.00 -11.53
CA ARG A 142 -3.87 -3.61 -11.70
C ARG A 142 -3.67 -3.21 -13.16
N ALA A 143 -3.11 -4.10 -13.97
CA ALA A 143 -2.93 -3.84 -15.40
C ALA A 143 -4.29 -3.76 -16.12
N LEU A 144 -5.22 -4.65 -15.78
CA LEU A 144 -6.59 -4.64 -16.31
C LEU A 144 -7.35 -3.37 -15.89
N ASP A 145 -7.31 -3.00 -14.60
CA ASP A 145 -7.91 -1.75 -14.11
C ASP A 145 -7.33 -0.52 -14.82
N ALA A 146 -6.01 -0.44 -14.98
CA ALA A 146 -5.36 0.68 -15.68
C ALA A 146 -5.77 0.76 -17.15
N SER A 147 -5.89 -0.39 -17.83
CA SER A 147 -6.36 -0.45 -19.22
C SER A 147 -7.81 0.02 -19.34
N LEU A 148 -8.68 -0.46 -18.46
CA LEU A 148 -10.10 -0.12 -18.49
C LEU A 148 -10.34 1.36 -18.16
N ARG A 149 -9.64 1.91 -17.17
CA ARG A 149 -9.71 3.34 -16.85
C ARG A 149 -9.22 4.22 -18.00
N LYS A 150 -8.19 3.78 -18.73
CA LYS A 150 -7.74 4.47 -19.93
C LYS A 150 -8.79 4.44 -21.04
N GLN A 151 -9.49 3.31 -21.20
CA GLN A 151 -10.59 3.18 -22.17
C GLN A 151 -11.76 4.11 -21.82
N PHE A 152 -12.11 4.22 -20.54
CA PHE A 152 -13.15 5.14 -20.07
C PHE A 152 -12.71 6.61 -20.03
N ASN A 153 -11.40 6.88 -20.14
CA ASN A 153 -10.79 8.20 -19.90
C ASN A 153 -11.11 8.75 -18.50
N VAL A 154 -10.90 7.92 -17.48
CA VAL A 154 -11.30 8.25 -16.10
C VAL A 154 -10.13 8.19 -15.11
N PRO A 155 -10.10 9.08 -14.10
CA PRO A 155 -9.02 9.11 -13.11
C PRO A 155 -9.04 7.90 -12.15
N PHE A 156 -7.92 7.68 -11.46
CA PHE A 156 -7.79 6.64 -10.43
C PHE A 156 -8.39 7.10 -9.09
N ILE A 157 -9.72 7.20 -9.03
CA ILE A 157 -10.50 7.56 -7.84
C ILE A 157 -11.76 6.67 -7.71
N GLY A 158 -12.53 6.85 -6.64
CA GLY A 158 -13.77 6.14 -6.36
C GLY A 158 -13.62 4.86 -5.53
N GLY A 159 -14.74 4.23 -5.19
CA GLY A 159 -14.79 3.07 -4.30
C GLY A 159 -13.97 1.88 -4.80
N TRP A 160 -13.95 1.64 -6.11
CA TRP A 160 -13.08 0.61 -6.69
C TRP A 160 -11.58 0.93 -6.54
N ALA A 161 -11.18 2.19 -6.76
CA ALA A 161 -9.79 2.61 -6.55
C ALA A 161 -9.38 2.45 -5.08
N GLU A 162 -10.25 2.86 -4.15
CA GLU A 162 -10.03 2.69 -2.71
C GLU A 162 -9.85 1.22 -2.34
N GLN A 163 -10.62 0.32 -2.97
CA GLN A 163 -10.47 -1.12 -2.76
C GLN A 163 -9.09 -1.64 -3.21
N ILE A 164 -8.62 -1.21 -4.38
CA ILE A 164 -7.27 -1.54 -4.87
C ILE A 164 -6.20 -1.02 -3.90
N ILE A 165 -6.33 0.22 -3.43
CA ILE A 165 -5.39 0.82 -2.46
C ILE A 165 -5.37 0.03 -1.15
N ARG A 166 -6.54 -0.42 -0.66
CA ARG A 166 -6.62 -1.27 0.54
C ARG A 166 -5.86 -2.58 0.34
N TRP A 167 -6.02 -3.23 -0.81
CA TRP A 167 -5.27 -4.45 -1.12
C TRP A 167 -3.77 -4.19 -1.29
N GLU A 168 -3.35 -3.09 -1.91
CA GLU A 168 -1.94 -2.70 -1.97
C GLU A 168 -1.32 -2.58 -0.58
N SER A 169 -2.03 -1.92 0.34
CA SER A 169 -1.60 -1.77 1.72
C SER A 169 -1.45 -3.13 2.43
N GLN A 170 -2.39 -4.05 2.20
CA GLN A 170 -2.29 -5.42 2.74
C GLN A 170 -1.08 -6.18 2.20
N ILE A 171 -0.82 -6.08 0.89
CA ILE A 171 0.35 -6.70 0.25
C ILE A 171 1.65 -6.13 0.82
N GLU A 172 1.71 -4.82 1.06
CA GLU A 172 2.87 -4.17 1.67
C GLU A 172 3.10 -4.65 3.12
N MET A 173 2.04 -4.91 3.89
CA MET A 173 2.18 -5.54 5.22
C MET A 173 2.77 -6.94 5.13
N PHE A 174 2.39 -7.74 4.12
CA PHE A 174 3.02 -9.04 3.87
C PHE A 174 4.50 -8.90 3.50
N ALA A 175 4.87 -7.86 2.75
CA ALA A 175 6.25 -7.55 2.41
C ALA A 175 7.08 -7.23 3.68
N GLU A 176 6.53 -6.39 4.57
CA GLU A 176 7.18 -6.07 5.84
C GLU A 176 7.35 -7.30 6.73
N ARG A 177 6.31 -8.14 6.83
CA ARG A 177 6.39 -9.41 7.56
C ARG A 177 7.47 -10.32 7.00
N ALA A 178 7.52 -10.50 5.68
CA ALA A 178 8.55 -11.31 5.03
C ALA A 178 9.97 -10.76 5.32
N TYR A 179 10.15 -9.43 5.33
CA TYR A 179 11.42 -8.82 5.70
C TYR A 179 11.81 -9.12 7.15
N LEU A 180 10.89 -9.00 8.10
CA LEU A 180 11.15 -9.29 9.51
C LEU A 180 11.46 -10.77 9.76
N GLU A 181 10.73 -11.67 9.09
CA GLU A 181 11.03 -13.11 9.10
C GLU A 181 12.43 -13.39 8.56
N GLY A 182 12.80 -12.75 7.44
CA GLY A 182 14.15 -12.83 6.90
C GLY A 182 15.21 -12.38 7.91
N TYR A 183 14.98 -11.25 8.58
CA TYR A 183 15.87 -10.70 9.61
C TYR A 183 16.09 -11.66 10.78
N ALA A 184 15.02 -12.31 11.27
CA ALA A 184 15.13 -13.29 12.34
C ALA A 184 15.96 -14.52 11.94
N LEU A 185 15.87 -14.94 10.67
CA LEU A 185 16.52 -16.14 10.15
C LEU A 185 17.99 -15.94 9.73
N VAL A 186 18.48 -14.69 9.62
CA VAL A 186 19.83 -14.39 9.09
C VAL A 186 20.94 -15.22 9.74
N ARG A 187 20.86 -15.45 11.07
CA ARG A 187 21.91 -16.15 11.81
C ARG A 187 21.75 -17.67 11.83
N THR A 188 20.51 -18.16 11.74
CA THR A 188 20.19 -19.59 11.91
C THR A 188 20.05 -20.30 10.57
N SER A 189 19.45 -19.64 9.58
CA SER A 189 19.11 -20.19 8.26
C SER A 189 19.33 -19.14 7.16
N PRO A 190 20.58 -18.80 6.78
CA PRO A 190 20.86 -17.72 5.83
C PRO A 190 20.20 -17.89 4.45
N LYS A 191 20.05 -19.13 3.98
CA LYS A 191 19.37 -19.44 2.71
C LYS A 191 17.86 -19.13 2.78
N GLU A 192 17.21 -19.48 3.89
CA GLU A 192 15.79 -19.16 4.10
C GLU A 192 15.60 -17.65 4.29
N ALA A 193 16.52 -16.98 4.99
CA ALA A 193 16.51 -15.53 5.11
C ALA A 193 16.58 -14.82 3.74
N LEU A 194 17.43 -15.31 2.84
CA LEU A 194 17.52 -14.81 1.46
C LEU A 194 16.18 -14.94 0.71
N GLU A 195 15.52 -16.10 0.79
CA GLU A 195 14.22 -16.30 0.15
C GLU A 195 13.14 -15.37 0.72
N LYS A 196 13.15 -15.13 2.04
CA LYS A 196 12.24 -14.18 2.69
C LYS A 196 12.50 -12.73 2.24
N TYR A 197 13.76 -12.32 2.12
CA TYR A 197 14.10 -11.00 1.58
C TYR A 197 13.73 -10.86 0.10
N ARG A 198 13.93 -11.88 -0.73
CA ARG A 198 13.47 -11.89 -2.13
C ARG A 198 11.95 -11.76 -2.21
N LEU A 199 11.21 -12.46 -1.35
CA LEU A 199 9.75 -12.31 -1.26
C LEU A 199 9.35 -10.90 -0.85
N ALA A 200 10.00 -10.32 0.17
CA ALA A 200 9.74 -8.94 0.59
C ALA A 200 9.95 -7.94 -0.56
N ILE A 201 11.05 -8.07 -1.31
CA ILE A 201 11.34 -7.23 -2.49
C ILE A 201 10.26 -7.39 -3.56
N PHE A 202 9.84 -8.63 -3.82
CA PHE A 202 8.86 -8.93 -4.86
C PHE A 202 7.46 -8.35 -4.58
N LEU A 203 7.06 -8.34 -3.30
CA LEU A 203 5.78 -7.82 -2.83
C LEU A 203 5.79 -6.28 -2.67
N SER A 204 6.95 -5.69 -2.40
CA SER A 204 7.07 -4.27 -2.15
C SER A 204 6.95 -3.43 -3.43
N ASN A 205 6.32 -2.26 -3.31
CA ASN A 205 6.32 -1.25 -4.38
C ASN A 205 7.72 -0.67 -4.65
N GLU A 206 7.94 -0.10 -5.84
CA GLU A 206 9.27 0.42 -6.28
C GLU A 206 9.86 1.47 -5.32
N LYS A 207 8.99 2.32 -4.78
CA LYS A 207 9.37 3.39 -3.83
C LYS A 207 9.36 2.92 -2.37
N SER A 208 9.06 1.65 -2.10
CA SER A 208 8.94 1.13 -0.74
C SER A 208 10.27 1.17 0.00
N ARG A 209 10.21 1.59 1.27
CA ARG A 209 11.34 1.52 2.20
C ARG A 209 11.71 0.07 2.52
N ILE A 210 10.73 -0.84 2.57
CA ILE A 210 10.97 -2.27 2.82
C ILE A 210 11.77 -2.89 1.69
N LYS A 211 11.43 -2.57 0.43
CA LYS A 211 12.20 -3.00 -0.74
C LYS A 211 13.69 -2.67 -0.60
N LYS A 212 14.01 -1.41 -0.28
CA LYS A 212 15.41 -0.94 -0.11
C LYS A 212 16.11 -1.67 1.03
N LYS A 213 15.47 -1.78 2.20
CA LYS A 213 16.02 -2.51 3.35
C LYS A 213 16.32 -3.97 3.02
N ALA A 214 15.41 -4.65 2.32
CA ALA A 214 15.59 -6.04 1.92
C ALA A 214 16.73 -6.20 0.90
N GLN A 215 16.84 -5.29 -0.08
CA GLN A 215 17.96 -5.28 -1.04
C GLN A 215 19.32 -5.09 -0.34
N ASP A 216 19.40 -4.15 0.61
CA ASP A 216 20.62 -3.92 1.38
C ASP A 216 20.95 -5.11 2.29
N ALA A 217 19.94 -5.76 2.88
CA ALA A 217 20.14 -6.98 3.66
C ALA A 217 20.72 -8.13 2.82
N ILE A 218 20.23 -8.32 1.59
CA ILE A 218 20.78 -9.32 0.65
C ILE A 218 22.25 -9.00 0.30
N ARG A 219 22.57 -7.74 0.01
CA ARG A 219 23.95 -7.31 -0.26
C ARG A 219 24.89 -7.63 0.91
N ASN A 220 24.44 -7.37 2.13
CA ASN A 220 25.23 -7.58 3.35
C ASN A 220 25.35 -9.06 3.75
N LEU A 221 24.46 -9.93 3.27
CA LEU A 221 24.57 -11.37 3.52
C LEU A 221 25.78 -12.01 2.82
N GLY A 222 26.42 -11.32 1.86
CA GLY A 222 27.54 -11.87 1.10
C GLY A 222 27.17 -13.07 0.21
N LEU A 223 25.88 -13.41 0.17
CA LEU A 223 25.29 -14.40 -0.72
C LEU A 223 24.91 -13.66 -1.99
N GLY A 224 25.90 -13.56 -2.90
CA GLY A 224 25.79 -12.86 -4.17
C GLY A 224 24.50 -13.21 -4.93
N VAL A 225 23.97 -12.17 -5.58
CA VAL A 225 22.96 -12.28 -6.61
C VAL A 225 23.63 -12.94 -7.83
N ASP A 226 23.29 -14.20 -8.08
CA ASP A 226 23.29 -14.74 -9.45
C ASP A 226 22.00 -14.31 -10.16
#